data_AF-A0A0R2VEI1-F1
#
_entry.id   AF-A0A0R2VEI1-F1
#
_cell.length_a   1.000
_cell.length_b   1.000
_cell.length_c   1.000
_cell.angle_alpha   90.00
_cell.angle_beta   90.00
_cell.angle_gamma   90.00
#
_symmetry.space_group_name_H-M   'P 1'
#
loop_
_entity.id
_entity.type
_entity.pdbx_description
1 polymer ?
#
loop_
_entity_poly.entity_id
_entity_poly.type
_entity_poly.pdbx_seq_one_letter_code
_entity_poly.pdbx_strand_id
1 'polypeptide(L)'
;MIGDMCERLGDGPWKDKFSDGAFFTALSLLTGIDNRMDDVCDLLVERVVPFVFDLDTYYAGITDGYYVGSPELEELNSYTPDIPYVAFWGEETEPVMYNTLVHLLPGREPNSEFYGPFGANNDSYLCEQFNSLKNDYYANYEAHMEKRREILPMLGDGFGVLFESIFGVVDAVGDILWDVYDLEVDYYTHGELAAAWYNGYSWLQHSNDNWKVIIGGMEYVYDTTAYCLCVDVFDGFEMVYEYDYIEDWGFTSCTEYAFYYEPFSDCDDVVNLTQIDIISYVNDGIVTKESASNVPGLTYSRKMLGSNHFSMRNDLQTKFRLDELYEGDLGGFFTIMPR
;
A
#
# COMPACT_ATOMS: atom_id res chain seq x y z
N MET A 1 2.54 6.54 -7.91
CA MET A 1 2.45 5.95 -6.55
C MET A 1 3.08 6.86 -5.50
N ILE A 2 4.34 7.28 -5.64
CA ILE A 2 5.00 8.14 -4.61
C ILE A 2 4.62 9.62 -4.74
N GLY A 3 4.49 10.16 -5.95
CA GLY A 3 3.90 11.50 -6.14
C GLY A 3 2.46 11.59 -5.63
N ASP A 4 1.69 10.50 -5.78
CA ASP A 4 0.30 10.36 -5.33
C ASP A 4 0.19 10.26 -3.78
N MET A 5 1.19 9.70 -3.10
CA MET A 5 1.26 9.69 -1.64
C MET A 5 1.32 11.10 -1.06
N CYS A 6 2.21 11.94 -1.60
CA CYS A 6 2.42 13.30 -1.11
C CYS A 6 1.18 14.18 -1.26
N GLU A 7 0.50 14.06 -2.39
CA GLU A 7 -0.77 14.73 -2.62
C GLU A 7 -1.83 14.25 -1.61
N ARG A 8 -1.99 12.93 -1.43
CA ARG A 8 -3.02 12.38 -0.53
C ARG A 8 -2.77 12.66 0.95
N LEU A 9 -1.51 12.63 1.40
CA LEU A 9 -1.14 12.96 2.77
C LEU A 9 -1.07 14.48 3.01
N GLY A 10 -0.79 15.28 1.98
CA GLY A 10 -0.74 16.73 2.11
C GLY A 10 -2.12 17.41 2.10
N ASP A 11 -3.06 16.91 1.28
CA ASP A 11 -4.29 17.62 0.92
C ASP A 11 -5.15 17.99 2.14
N GLY A 12 -5.41 17.03 3.04
CA GLY A 12 -6.20 17.26 4.26
C GLY A 12 -5.57 18.34 5.16
N PRO A 13 -4.36 18.11 5.69
CA PRO A 13 -3.66 19.08 6.54
C PRO A 13 -3.52 20.47 5.92
N TRP A 14 -3.22 20.57 4.61
CA TRP A 14 -3.05 21.86 3.92
C TRP A 14 -4.37 22.63 3.81
N LYS A 15 -5.45 21.96 3.41
CA LYS A 15 -6.78 22.58 3.29
C LYS A 15 -7.33 23.00 4.64
N ASP A 16 -7.12 22.19 5.68
CA ASP A 16 -7.58 22.50 7.04
C ASP A 16 -6.74 23.59 7.72
N LYS A 17 -5.71 24.11 7.02
CA LYS A 17 -4.75 25.08 7.53
C LYS A 17 -4.20 24.67 8.89
N PHE A 18 -3.98 23.37 9.08
CA PHE A 18 -3.56 22.80 10.35
C PHE A 18 -2.13 23.29 10.65
N SER A 19 -2.03 24.39 11.39
CA SER A 19 -0.77 25.06 11.76
C SER A 19 -0.10 24.42 12.97
N ASP A 20 -0.80 23.52 13.67
CA ASP A 20 -0.33 22.95 14.92
C ASP A 20 0.46 21.67 14.67
N GLY A 21 1.78 21.87 14.53
CA GLY A 21 2.80 21.15 15.26
C GLY A 21 2.79 19.63 15.19
N ALA A 22 1.79 18.93 15.72
CA ALA A 22 1.84 17.49 16.00
C ALA A 22 2.03 16.62 14.75
N PHE A 23 1.32 16.89 13.66
CA PHE A 23 1.49 16.17 12.38
C PHE A 23 2.90 16.37 11.81
N PHE A 24 3.33 17.63 11.70
CA PHE A 24 4.67 17.97 11.22
C PHE A 24 5.79 17.59 12.22
N THR A 25 5.47 17.44 13.51
CA THR A 25 6.40 16.98 14.57
C THR A 25 6.56 15.48 14.50
N ALA A 26 5.48 14.71 14.31
CA ALA A 26 5.57 13.28 14.06
C ALA A 26 6.34 13.00 12.77
N LEU A 27 6.10 13.78 11.71
CA LEU A 27 6.79 13.67 10.43
C LEU A 27 8.25 14.18 10.48
N SER A 28 8.55 15.25 11.22
CA SER A 28 9.91 15.74 11.41
C SER A 28 10.73 14.88 12.38
N LEU A 29 10.10 14.20 13.34
CA LEU A 29 10.73 13.14 14.13
C LEU A 29 11.11 11.92 13.29
N LEU A 30 10.39 11.66 12.20
CA LEU A 30 10.71 10.60 11.25
C LEU A 30 11.92 10.97 10.38
N THR A 31 12.02 12.20 9.90
CA THR A 31 13.06 12.56 8.93
C THR A 31 14.26 13.29 9.53
N GLY A 32 14.11 13.87 10.73
CA GLY A 32 15.05 14.84 11.30
C GLY A 32 15.10 16.16 10.52
N ILE A 33 14.12 16.40 9.64
CA ILE A 33 14.06 17.57 8.74
C ILE A 33 12.95 18.51 9.21
N ASP A 34 13.24 19.81 9.25
CA ASP A 34 12.36 20.86 9.76
C ASP A 34 11.08 21.03 8.90
N ASN A 35 9.97 20.50 9.40
CA ASN A 35 8.58 20.93 9.18
C ASN A 35 8.04 21.08 7.73
N ARG A 36 8.57 20.39 6.72
CA ARG A 36 7.94 20.40 5.38
C ARG A 36 7.65 19.00 4.86
N MET A 37 6.40 18.81 4.44
CA MET A 37 5.96 17.62 3.72
C MET A 37 6.80 17.42 2.45
N ASP A 38 7.19 18.52 1.80
CA ASP A 38 8.11 18.51 0.65
C ASP A 38 9.41 17.77 0.99
N ASP A 39 10.01 17.97 2.17
CA ASP A 39 11.25 17.31 2.54
C ASP A 39 11.09 15.80 2.81
N VAL A 40 9.89 15.35 3.20
CA VAL A 40 9.56 13.92 3.40
C VAL A 40 9.27 13.25 2.07
N CYS A 41 8.59 13.96 1.19
CA CYS A 41 8.41 13.60 -0.20
C CYS A 41 9.75 13.51 -0.93
N ASP A 42 10.62 14.48 -0.73
CA ASP A 42 11.99 14.50 -1.26
C ASP A 42 12.83 13.41 -0.58
N LEU A 43 12.66 13.11 0.71
CA LEU A 43 13.32 11.95 1.31
C LEU A 43 12.90 10.64 0.63
N LEU A 44 11.61 10.44 0.39
CA LEU A 44 11.11 9.22 -0.24
C LEU A 44 11.48 9.17 -1.73
N VAL A 45 11.39 10.26 -2.46
CA VAL A 45 11.67 10.35 -3.90
C VAL A 45 13.16 10.47 -4.23
N GLU A 46 13.94 11.19 -3.43
CA GLU A 46 15.36 11.47 -3.67
C GLU A 46 16.30 10.59 -2.86
N ARG A 47 15.85 10.02 -1.72
CA ARG A 47 16.68 9.09 -0.94
C ARG A 47 16.19 7.66 -0.96
N VAL A 48 14.91 7.39 -0.67
CA VAL A 48 14.43 5.99 -0.58
C VAL A 48 14.29 5.37 -1.96
N VAL A 49 13.63 6.04 -2.90
CA VAL A 49 13.49 5.52 -4.26
C VAL A 49 14.85 5.34 -4.92
N PRO A 50 15.81 6.25 -4.82
CA PRO A 50 17.11 6.01 -5.42
C PRO A 50 17.91 4.97 -4.61
N PHE A 51 17.87 5.01 -3.28
CA PHE A 51 18.59 4.01 -2.49
C PHE A 51 18.07 2.57 -2.70
N VAL A 52 16.76 2.40 -2.90
CA VAL A 52 16.12 1.10 -3.11
C VAL A 52 16.00 0.74 -4.60
N PHE A 53 15.85 1.74 -5.47
CA PHE A 53 15.49 1.59 -6.89
C PHE A 53 16.21 2.57 -7.83
N ASP A 54 17.34 3.23 -7.49
CA ASP A 54 18.04 4.13 -8.44
C ASP A 54 18.47 3.33 -9.67
N LEU A 55 17.64 3.43 -10.71
CA LEU A 55 17.79 2.82 -12.01
C LEU A 55 19.01 3.38 -12.74
N ASP A 56 19.46 4.58 -12.40
CA ASP A 56 20.54 5.28 -13.10
C ASP A 56 21.90 5.16 -12.41
N THR A 57 21.97 4.80 -11.11
CA THR A 57 23.27 4.56 -10.42
C THR A 57 23.45 3.16 -9.82
N TYR A 58 22.40 2.52 -9.31
CA TYR A 58 22.50 1.13 -8.82
C TYR A 58 22.42 0.13 -9.98
N TYR A 59 21.66 0.48 -11.02
CA TYR A 59 21.36 -0.41 -12.13
C TYR A 59 22.14 -0.13 -13.41
N ALA A 60 22.70 1.07 -13.64
CA ALA A 60 23.40 1.43 -14.90
C ALA A 60 24.65 0.61 -15.30
N GLY A 61 24.92 -0.49 -14.59
CA GLY A 61 25.74 -1.62 -15.05
C GLY A 61 25.34 -2.97 -14.42
N ILE A 62 24.49 -2.98 -13.39
CA ILE A 62 23.95 -4.17 -12.74
C ILE A 62 22.70 -4.68 -13.48
N THR A 63 21.71 -3.86 -13.89
CA THR A 63 20.49 -4.36 -14.57
C THR A 63 20.82 -5.18 -15.82
N ASP A 64 21.83 -4.74 -16.57
CA ASP A 64 22.23 -5.43 -17.81
C ASP A 64 22.70 -6.86 -17.53
N GLY A 65 23.32 -7.11 -16.37
CA GLY A 65 23.72 -8.44 -15.95
C GLY A 65 22.62 -9.26 -15.29
N TYR A 66 21.49 -8.66 -14.88
CA TYR A 66 20.42 -9.33 -14.13
C TYR A 66 19.06 -9.38 -14.86
N TYR A 67 18.93 -8.83 -16.07
CA TYR A 67 17.71 -9.02 -16.86
C TYR A 67 17.55 -10.51 -17.22
N VAL A 68 16.30 -10.97 -17.33
CA VAL A 68 16.01 -12.37 -17.66
C VAL A 68 16.61 -12.71 -19.02
N GLY A 69 17.55 -13.67 -19.02
CA GLY A 69 18.27 -14.09 -20.23
C GLY A 69 19.55 -13.28 -20.52
N SER A 70 20.05 -12.48 -19.57
CA SER A 70 21.37 -11.87 -19.70
C SER A 70 22.47 -12.95 -19.69
N PRO A 71 23.56 -12.77 -20.45
CA PRO A 71 24.71 -13.68 -20.43
C PRO A 71 25.30 -13.88 -19.03
N GLU A 72 25.35 -12.82 -18.21
CA GLU A 72 25.87 -12.85 -16.85
C GLU A 72 24.99 -13.69 -15.91
N LEU A 73 23.66 -13.58 -16.04
CA LEU A 73 22.72 -14.40 -15.27
C LEU A 73 22.75 -15.86 -15.75
N GLU A 74 22.90 -16.11 -17.06
CA GLU A 74 23.11 -17.46 -17.60
C GLU A 74 24.41 -18.08 -17.09
N GLU A 75 25.50 -17.30 -17.07
CA GLU A 75 26.78 -17.73 -16.51
C GLU A 75 26.63 -18.07 -15.02
N LEU A 76 26.01 -17.16 -14.24
CA LEU A 76 25.73 -17.38 -12.82
C LEU A 76 24.85 -18.63 -12.59
N ASN A 77 23.81 -18.83 -13.41
CA ASN A 77 22.90 -19.98 -13.34
C ASN A 77 23.57 -21.30 -13.74
N SER A 78 24.59 -21.24 -14.60
CA SER A 78 25.39 -22.41 -15.00
C SER A 78 26.53 -22.71 -14.03
N TYR A 79 26.88 -21.76 -13.14
CA TYR A 79 27.97 -21.91 -12.20
C TYR A 79 27.66 -22.98 -11.16
N THR A 80 28.52 -23.99 -11.08
CA THR A 80 28.47 -25.02 -10.04
C THR A 80 29.62 -24.77 -9.07
N PRO A 81 29.34 -24.41 -7.81
CA PRO A 81 30.39 -24.11 -6.85
C PRO A 81 31.14 -25.38 -6.44
N ASP A 82 32.47 -25.26 -6.33
CA ASP A 82 33.34 -26.33 -5.81
C ASP A 82 33.30 -26.42 -4.27
N ILE A 83 32.64 -25.47 -3.61
CA ILE A 83 32.46 -25.41 -2.16
C ILE A 83 30.97 -25.36 -1.81
N PRO A 84 30.55 -25.87 -0.64
CA PRO A 84 29.16 -25.75 -0.21
C PRO A 84 28.72 -24.29 -0.13
N TYR A 85 27.51 -24.00 -0.58
CA TYR A 85 26.88 -22.68 -0.46
C TYR A 85 25.76 -22.72 0.57
N VAL A 86 25.68 -21.65 1.36
CA VAL A 86 24.64 -21.44 2.37
C VAL A 86 23.97 -20.11 2.07
N ALA A 87 22.65 -20.13 1.95
CA ALA A 87 21.83 -18.93 1.78
C ALA A 87 21.01 -18.72 3.05
N PHE A 88 21.20 -17.56 3.65
CA PHE A 88 20.34 -17.05 4.70
C PHE A 88 19.38 -16.02 4.08
N TRP A 89 18.09 -16.17 4.33
CA TRP A 89 17.07 -15.28 3.79
C TRP A 89 16.11 -14.84 4.89
N GLY A 90 15.71 -13.58 4.84
CA GLY A 90 14.82 -12.97 5.83
C GLY A 90 13.35 -13.23 5.52
N GLU A 91 12.55 -13.31 6.58
CA GLU A 91 11.11 -13.17 6.50
C GLU A 91 10.69 -12.07 7.46
N GLU A 92 10.24 -10.95 6.92
CA GLU A 92 9.75 -9.83 7.70
C GLU A 92 8.30 -10.09 8.17
N THR A 93 8.00 -9.58 9.35
CA THR A 93 6.67 -9.54 9.96
C THR A 93 5.85 -8.34 9.47
N GLU A 94 4.53 -8.41 9.67
CA GLU A 94 3.66 -7.29 9.35
C GLU A 94 3.76 -6.16 10.39
N PRO A 95 3.70 -4.88 9.96
CA PRO A 95 3.66 -4.41 8.58
C PRO A 95 5.07 -4.28 7.93
N VAL A 96 5.26 -4.99 6.82
CA VAL A 96 6.54 -5.11 6.09
C VAL A 96 7.16 -3.75 5.77
N MET A 97 6.38 -2.81 5.25
CA MET A 97 6.89 -1.49 4.83
C MET A 97 7.56 -0.76 6.00
N TYR A 98 6.91 -0.68 7.15
CA TYR A 98 7.38 0.14 8.27
C TYR A 98 8.55 -0.50 9.00
N ASN A 99 8.51 -1.83 9.17
CA ASN A 99 9.63 -2.55 9.75
C ASN A 99 10.89 -2.40 8.88
N THR A 100 10.73 -2.34 7.55
CA THR A 100 11.84 -2.15 6.63
C THR A 100 12.39 -0.72 6.67
N LEU A 101 11.51 0.29 6.57
CA LEU A 101 11.91 1.69 6.46
C LEU A 101 12.54 2.26 7.74
N VAL A 102 12.30 1.65 8.91
CA VAL A 102 12.84 2.15 10.19
C VAL A 102 14.36 2.20 10.20
N HIS A 103 15.00 1.32 9.44
CA HIS A 103 16.45 1.22 9.33
C HIS A 103 17.08 2.27 8.40
N LEU A 104 16.25 3.01 7.67
CA LEU A 104 16.67 4.15 6.87
C LEU A 104 16.66 5.46 7.69
N LEU A 105 16.09 5.44 8.90
CA LEU A 105 16.04 6.62 9.76
C LEU A 105 17.43 6.92 10.35
N PRO A 106 17.80 8.20 10.49
CA PRO A 106 19.04 8.59 11.15
C PRO A 106 19.21 7.95 12.54
N GLY A 107 20.36 7.31 12.77
CA GLY A 107 20.67 6.65 14.04
C GLY A 107 20.00 5.28 14.25
N ARG A 108 19.24 4.77 13.28
CA ARG A 108 18.62 3.44 13.30
C ARG A 108 19.14 2.50 12.21
N GLU A 109 20.28 2.85 11.61
CA GLU A 109 21.01 1.92 10.75
C GLU A 109 21.39 0.67 11.59
N PRO A 110 21.25 -0.56 11.05
CA PRO A 110 21.43 -1.80 11.80
C PRO A 110 22.78 -1.94 12.51
N ASN A 111 23.86 -1.41 11.95
CA ASN A 111 25.22 -1.45 12.49
C ASN A 111 25.58 -0.21 13.34
N SER A 112 24.61 0.66 13.62
CA SER A 112 24.84 1.82 14.47
C SER A 112 25.18 1.41 15.90
N GLU A 113 25.91 2.28 16.62
CA GLU A 113 26.24 2.08 18.04
C GLU A 113 24.99 1.90 18.92
N PHE A 114 23.82 2.37 18.45
CA PHE A 114 22.55 2.24 19.15
C PHE A 114 22.16 0.78 19.40
N TYR A 115 22.34 -0.10 18.41
CA TYR A 115 21.93 -1.50 18.53
C TYR A 115 23.00 -2.36 19.20
N GLY A 116 24.29 -2.06 19.01
CA GLY A 116 25.38 -2.96 19.37
C GLY A 116 25.35 -4.27 18.57
N PRO A 117 26.27 -5.21 18.83
CA PRO A 117 26.35 -6.46 18.07
C PRO A 117 25.09 -7.32 18.22
N PHE A 118 24.51 -7.72 17.10
CA PHE A 118 23.30 -8.54 16.99
C PHE A 118 22.06 -7.94 17.67
N GLY A 119 22.03 -6.61 17.78
CA GLY A 119 20.99 -5.88 18.50
C GLY A 119 19.86 -5.31 17.63
N ALA A 120 19.96 -5.36 16.30
CA ALA A 120 19.02 -4.75 15.35
C ALA A 120 17.69 -5.51 15.23
N ASN A 121 17.02 -5.79 16.36
CA ASN A 121 15.80 -6.59 16.43
C ASN A 121 14.53 -5.75 16.61
N ASN A 122 14.68 -4.43 16.81
CA ASN A 122 13.56 -3.53 17.09
C ASN A 122 13.28 -2.67 15.86
N ASP A 123 12.25 -3.07 15.14
CA ASP A 123 11.72 -2.49 13.91
C ASP A 123 10.32 -1.86 14.10
N SER A 124 9.67 -2.09 15.25
CA SER A 124 8.29 -1.65 15.52
C SER A 124 8.10 -0.14 15.70
N TYR A 125 9.19 0.64 15.83
CA TYR A 125 9.12 2.07 16.09
C TYR A 125 8.27 2.82 15.04
N LEU A 126 8.50 2.54 13.75
CA LEU A 126 7.71 3.17 12.69
C LEU A 126 6.26 2.73 12.71
N CYS A 127 5.98 1.48 13.07
CA CYS A 127 4.63 0.93 13.15
C CYS A 127 3.78 1.69 14.19
N GLU A 128 4.36 2.03 15.34
CA GLU A 128 3.69 2.81 16.37
C GLU A 128 3.39 4.25 15.90
N GLN A 129 4.40 4.93 15.31
CA GLN A 129 4.22 6.29 14.79
C GLN A 129 3.17 6.31 13.67
N PHE A 130 3.21 5.31 12.80
CA PHE A 130 2.29 5.20 11.68
C PHE A 130 0.85 4.93 12.13
N ASN A 131 0.66 4.06 13.12
CA ASN A 131 -0.67 3.81 13.66
C ASN A 131 -1.25 5.06 14.33
N SER A 132 -0.42 5.84 15.04
CA SER A 132 -0.84 7.14 15.56
C SER A 132 -1.28 8.07 14.43
N LEU A 133 -0.45 8.21 13.40
CA LEU A 133 -0.75 9.04 12.23
C LEU A 133 -2.06 8.66 11.55
N LYS A 134 -2.25 7.36 11.30
CA LYS A 134 -3.48 6.83 10.69
C LYS A 134 -4.72 7.15 11.53
N ASN A 135 -4.63 7.02 12.85
CA ASN A 135 -5.73 7.37 13.75
C ASN A 135 -6.03 8.87 13.73
N ASP A 136 -5.00 9.72 13.66
CA ASP A 136 -5.18 11.17 13.57
C ASP A 136 -5.90 11.56 12.27
N TYR A 137 -5.56 10.94 11.12
CA TYR A 137 -6.27 11.18 9.86
C TYR A 137 -7.75 10.78 9.94
N TYR A 138 -8.02 9.61 10.53
CA TYR A 138 -9.38 9.13 10.68
C TYR A 138 -10.20 10.02 11.63
N ALA A 139 -9.59 10.49 12.72
CA ALA A 139 -10.23 11.40 13.67
C ALA A 139 -10.60 12.74 13.01
N ASN A 140 -9.71 13.32 12.20
CA ASN A 140 -10.01 14.56 11.48
C ASN A 140 -11.08 14.37 10.41
N TYR A 141 -11.07 13.25 9.69
CA TYR A 141 -12.16 12.87 8.78
C TYR A 141 -13.52 12.84 9.50
N GLU A 142 -13.62 12.14 10.63
CA GLU A 142 -14.87 12.04 11.39
C GLU A 142 -15.30 13.41 11.96
N ALA A 143 -14.35 14.23 12.43
CA ALA A 143 -14.66 15.57 12.95
C ALA A 143 -15.30 16.48 11.89
N HIS A 144 -14.81 16.46 10.64
CA HIS A 144 -15.42 17.23 9.55
C HIS A 144 -16.75 16.64 9.09
N MET A 145 -16.87 15.31 9.09
CA MET A 145 -18.16 14.66 8.82
C MET A 145 -19.20 14.99 9.87
N GLU A 146 -18.83 15.08 11.15
CA GLU A 146 -19.71 15.50 12.24
C GLU A 146 -20.21 16.93 12.04
N LYS A 147 -19.31 17.90 11.80
CA LYS A 147 -19.70 19.29 11.48
C LYS A 147 -20.67 19.36 10.30
N ARG A 148 -20.42 18.56 9.25
CA ARG A 148 -21.32 18.49 8.09
C ARG A 148 -22.71 17.97 8.45
N ARG A 149 -22.81 16.97 9.34
CA ARG A 149 -24.08 16.45 9.85
C ARG A 149 -24.81 17.49 10.73
N GLU A 150 -24.07 18.32 11.46
CA GLU A 150 -24.64 19.41 12.28
C GLU A 150 -25.21 20.56 11.42
N ILE A 151 -24.55 20.92 10.32
CA ILE A 151 -24.98 22.00 9.42
C ILE A 151 -26.19 21.60 8.57
N LEU A 152 -26.28 20.33 8.16
CA LEU A 152 -27.35 19.84 7.29
C LEU A 152 -28.79 20.18 7.75
N PRO A 153 -29.19 19.95 9.02
CA PRO A 153 -30.50 20.38 9.50
C PRO A 153 -30.66 21.90 9.54
N MET A 154 -29.60 22.66 9.84
CA MET A 154 -29.64 24.14 9.87
C MET A 154 -29.92 24.73 8.49
N LEU A 155 -29.39 24.12 7.42
CA LEU A 155 -29.72 24.48 6.05
C LEU A 155 -31.21 24.21 5.76
N GLY A 156 -31.72 23.05 6.16
CA GLY A 156 -33.13 22.69 6.00
C GLY A 156 -34.08 23.68 6.70
N ASP A 157 -33.76 24.03 7.94
CA ASP A 157 -34.52 25.00 8.73
C ASP A 157 -34.40 26.43 8.16
N GLY A 158 -33.21 26.83 7.71
CA GLY A 158 -32.95 28.12 7.08
C GLY A 158 -33.80 28.34 5.82
N PHE A 159 -33.89 27.32 4.95
CA PHE A 159 -34.79 27.38 3.79
C PHE A 159 -36.28 27.46 4.19
N GLY A 160 -36.67 26.81 5.28
CA GLY A 160 -38.03 26.91 5.83
C GLY A 160 -38.39 28.34 6.28
N VAL A 161 -37.50 28.98 7.03
CA VAL A 161 -37.69 30.38 7.48
C VAL A 161 -37.70 31.35 6.31
N LEU A 162 -36.88 31.12 5.29
CA LEU A 162 -36.84 31.93 4.06
C LEU A 162 -38.17 31.87 3.30
N PHE A 163 -38.80 30.70 3.23
CA PHE A 163 -40.12 30.52 2.62
C PHE A 163 -41.23 31.28 3.36
N GLU A 164 -41.17 31.34 4.69
CA GLU A 164 -42.16 32.08 5.51
C GLU A 164 -41.94 33.61 5.49
N SER A 165 -40.70 34.06 5.35
CA SER A 165 -40.30 35.48 5.46
C SER A 165 -40.38 36.27 4.15
N ILE A 166 -40.47 35.62 2.98
CA ILE A 166 -40.70 36.25 1.66
C ILE A 166 -41.98 37.13 1.65
N PHE A 167 -42.92 36.89 2.57
CA PHE A 167 -44.16 37.68 2.70
C PHE A 167 -44.02 38.91 3.64
N GLY A 168 -42.87 39.14 4.28
CA GLY A 168 -42.74 40.05 5.43
C GLY A 168 -41.95 41.34 5.20
N VAL A 169 -40.64 41.30 4.98
CA VAL A 169 -39.76 42.49 5.03
C VAL A 169 -38.49 42.25 4.20
N VAL A 170 -38.18 43.13 3.25
CA VAL A 170 -37.05 42.99 2.30
C VAL A 170 -35.67 42.96 2.98
N ASP A 171 -35.47 43.72 4.06
CA ASP A 171 -34.17 43.78 4.74
C ASP A 171 -33.85 42.49 5.52
N ALA A 172 -34.85 41.85 6.14
CA ALA A 172 -34.66 40.59 6.87
C ALA A 172 -34.33 39.42 5.93
N VAL A 173 -34.78 39.47 4.67
CA VAL A 173 -34.46 38.46 3.66
C VAL A 173 -32.97 38.51 3.28
N GLY A 174 -32.34 39.69 3.31
CA GLY A 174 -30.91 39.84 3.01
C GLY A 174 -30.02 39.12 4.02
N ASP A 175 -30.26 39.33 5.31
CA ASP A 175 -29.48 38.70 6.39
C ASP A 175 -29.66 37.17 6.38
N ILE A 176 -30.91 36.68 6.21
CA ILE A 176 -31.17 35.24 6.13
C ILE A 176 -30.50 34.60 4.91
N LEU A 177 -30.50 35.27 3.75
CA LEU A 177 -29.80 34.77 2.56
C LEU A 177 -28.29 34.70 2.77
N TRP A 178 -27.72 35.67 3.49
CA TRP A 178 -26.30 35.65 3.83
C TRP A 178 -25.96 34.51 4.78
N ASP A 179 -26.75 34.31 5.84
CA ASP A 179 -26.55 33.21 6.80
C ASP A 179 -26.68 31.83 6.13
N VAL A 180 -27.67 31.65 5.23
CA VAL A 180 -27.83 30.41 4.46
C VAL A 180 -26.63 30.19 3.53
N TYR A 181 -26.13 31.24 2.88
CA TYR A 181 -24.95 31.15 2.03
C TYR A 181 -23.70 30.76 2.83
N ASP A 182 -23.47 31.38 3.99
CA ASP A 182 -22.33 31.04 4.85
C ASP A 182 -22.42 29.58 5.35
N LEU A 183 -23.61 29.11 5.74
CA LEU A 183 -23.83 27.70 6.11
C LEU A 183 -23.61 26.74 4.93
N GLU A 184 -24.00 27.12 3.72
CA GLU A 184 -23.79 26.31 2.51
C GLU A 184 -22.29 26.20 2.19
N VAL A 185 -21.56 27.32 2.26
CA VAL A 185 -20.10 27.35 2.11
C VAL A 185 -19.42 26.47 3.16
N ASP A 186 -19.83 26.54 4.42
CA ASP A 186 -19.27 25.72 5.50
C ASP A 186 -19.57 24.23 5.29
N TYR A 187 -20.78 23.88 4.85
CA TYR A 187 -21.17 22.50 4.54
C TYR A 187 -20.28 21.88 3.45
N TYR A 188 -20.06 22.59 2.34
CA TYR A 188 -19.19 22.11 1.27
C TYR A 188 -17.73 22.08 1.71
N THR A 189 -17.26 23.11 2.40
CA THR A 189 -15.88 23.17 2.94
C THR A 189 -15.58 21.95 3.81
N HIS A 190 -16.47 21.59 4.74
CA HIS A 190 -16.29 20.40 5.57
C HIS A 190 -16.43 19.10 4.80
N GLY A 191 -17.23 19.06 3.73
CA GLY A 191 -17.26 17.93 2.80
C GLY A 191 -15.91 17.71 2.10
N GLU A 192 -15.30 18.78 1.58
CA GLU A 192 -13.99 18.72 0.92
C GLU A 192 -12.87 18.34 1.88
N LEU A 193 -12.87 18.90 3.09
CA LEU A 193 -11.89 18.57 4.13
C LEU A 193 -12.01 17.10 4.56
N ALA A 194 -13.24 16.61 4.80
CA ALA A 194 -13.46 15.21 5.11
C ALA A 194 -12.91 14.29 4.00
N ALA A 195 -13.21 14.59 2.74
CA ALA A 195 -12.71 13.81 1.60
C ALA A 195 -11.16 13.82 1.54
N ALA A 196 -10.54 14.98 1.76
CA ALA A 196 -9.09 15.13 1.75
C ALA A 196 -8.41 14.31 2.88
N TRP A 197 -8.92 14.38 4.10
CA TRP A 197 -8.44 13.56 5.22
C TRP A 197 -8.68 12.06 5.00
N TYR A 198 -9.83 11.68 4.43
CA TYR A 198 -10.14 10.29 4.11
C TYR A 198 -9.20 9.73 3.02
N ASN A 199 -8.83 10.52 2.02
CA ASN A 199 -7.87 10.11 0.99
C ASN A 199 -6.51 9.78 1.59
N GLY A 200 -6.02 10.60 2.53
CA GLY A 200 -4.81 10.31 3.27
C GLY A 200 -4.95 9.06 4.14
N TYR A 201 -6.03 8.93 4.91
CA TYR A 201 -6.32 7.73 5.70
C TYR A 201 -6.34 6.45 4.85
N SER A 202 -7.03 6.48 3.71
CA SER A 202 -7.13 5.37 2.78
C SER A 202 -5.76 5.00 2.22
N TRP A 203 -4.94 5.98 1.85
CA TRP A 203 -3.56 5.71 1.46
C TRP A 203 -2.77 5.05 2.59
N LEU A 204 -2.87 5.54 3.82
CA LEU A 204 -2.20 4.96 4.99
C LEU A 204 -2.67 3.53 5.28
N GLN A 205 -3.91 3.19 4.95
CA GLN A 205 -4.44 1.83 5.12
C GLN A 205 -3.82 0.84 4.11
N HIS A 206 -3.52 1.31 2.90
CA HIS A 206 -3.06 0.47 1.78
C HIS A 206 -1.57 0.60 1.46
N SER A 207 -0.83 1.46 2.16
CA SER A 207 0.58 1.73 1.96
C SER A 207 1.46 0.48 2.07
N ASN A 208 1.18 -0.43 3.02
CA ASN A 208 1.90 -1.68 3.19
C ASN A 208 1.70 -2.63 2.00
N ASP A 209 0.48 -2.72 1.47
CA ASP A 209 0.18 -3.55 0.31
C ASP A 209 0.81 -2.96 -0.95
N ASN A 210 0.73 -1.63 -1.12
CA ASN A 210 1.42 -0.90 -2.18
C ASN A 210 2.93 -1.15 -2.13
N TRP A 211 3.54 -1.12 -0.94
CA TRP A 211 4.95 -1.43 -0.77
C TRP A 211 5.28 -2.87 -1.20
N LYS A 212 4.49 -3.84 -0.76
CA LYS A 212 4.68 -5.24 -1.17
C LYS A 212 4.59 -5.42 -2.69
N VAL A 213 3.69 -4.71 -3.36
CA VAL A 213 3.61 -4.73 -4.83
C VAL A 213 4.88 -4.18 -5.46
N ILE A 214 5.41 -3.06 -4.94
CA ILE A 214 6.65 -2.46 -5.46
C ILE A 214 7.82 -3.45 -5.34
N ILE A 215 7.97 -4.14 -4.21
CA ILE A 215 9.08 -5.08 -3.98
C ILE A 215 8.84 -6.48 -4.56
N GLY A 216 7.73 -6.70 -5.28
CA GLY A 216 7.34 -8.02 -5.79
C GLY A 216 6.90 -9.03 -4.71
N GLY A 217 6.69 -8.57 -3.48
CA GLY A 217 6.15 -9.32 -2.35
C GLY A 217 4.61 -9.52 -2.41
N MET A 218 3.95 -8.89 -3.37
CA MET A 218 2.52 -9.06 -3.65
C MET A 218 2.24 -8.80 -5.13
N GLU A 219 1.28 -9.52 -5.70
CA GLU A 219 0.73 -9.23 -7.02
C GLU A 219 -0.80 -9.35 -7.04
N TYR A 220 -1.41 -8.59 -7.93
CA TYR A 220 -2.84 -8.65 -8.23
C TYR A 220 -3.02 -9.45 -9.51
N VAL A 221 -3.67 -10.61 -9.40
CA VAL A 221 -4.07 -11.42 -10.54
C VAL A 221 -5.51 -11.08 -10.87
N TYR A 222 -5.72 -10.57 -12.08
CA TYR A 222 -7.04 -10.20 -12.56
C TYR A 222 -7.58 -11.35 -13.38
N ASP A 223 -8.60 -12.03 -12.85
CA ASP A 223 -9.37 -13.00 -13.62
C ASP A 223 -10.65 -12.33 -14.09
N THR A 224 -10.77 -12.13 -15.40
CA THR A 224 -11.95 -11.48 -15.99
C THR A 224 -12.81 -12.53 -16.65
N THR A 225 -13.94 -12.82 -16.01
CA THR A 225 -14.96 -13.71 -16.56
C THR A 225 -16.06 -12.86 -17.19
N ALA A 226 -16.48 -13.24 -18.39
CA ALA A 226 -17.55 -12.57 -19.13
C ALA A 226 -18.86 -13.33 -18.95
N TYR A 227 -19.91 -12.61 -18.56
CA TYR A 227 -21.25 -13.12 -18.30
C TYR A 227 -22.21 -12.61 -19.36
N CYS A 228 -23.21 -13.41 -19.69
CA CYS A 228 -24.38 -12.91 -20.41
C CYS A 228 -25.44 -12.49 -19.42
N LEU A 229 -25.90 -11.25 -19.54
CA LEU A 229 -27.14 -10.82 -18.92
C LEU A 229 -28.26 -11.03 -19.93
N CYS A 230 -29.14 -11.98 -19.63
CA CYS A 230 -30.36 -12.16 -20.40
C CYS A 230 -31.55 -11.60 -19.61
N VAL A 231 -32.44 -10.88 -20.29
CA VAL A 231 -33.69 -10.38 -19.72
C VAL A 231 -34.86 -11.16 -20.33
N ASP A 232 -35.69 -11.72 -19.45
CA ASP A 232 -36.97 -12.29 -19.82
C ASP A 232 -38.11 -11.41 -19.27
N VAL A 233 -39.18 -11.28 -20.05
CA VAL A 233 -40.37 -10.53 -19.66
C VAL A 233 -41.51 -11.51 -19.41
N PHE A 234 -41.74 -11.82 -18.13
CA PHE A 234 -42.84 -12.68 -17.72
C PHE A 234 -43.96 -11.84 -17.07
N ASP A 235 -45.17 -11.88 -17.65
CA ASP A 235 -46.36 -11.18 -17.15
C ASP A 235 -46.18 -9.65 -16.94
N GLY A 236 -45.37 -9.02 -17.79
CA GLY A 236 -45.10 -7.58 -17.73
C GLY A 236 -44.03 -7.16 -16.71
N PHE A 237 -43.35 -8.11 -16.07
CA PHE A 237 -42.19 -7.86 -15.22
C PHE A 237 -40.91 -8.32 -15.92
N GLU A 238 -39.89 -7.46 -15.92
CA GLU A 238 -38.54 -7.81 -16.35
C GLU A 238 -37.84 -8.62 -15.26
N MET A 239 -37.44 -9.84 -15.60
CA MET A 239 -36.56 -10.67 -14.77
C MET A 239 -35.18 -10.73 -15.44
N VAL A 240 -34.16 -10.32 -14.69
CA VAL A 240 -32.76 -10.37 -15.14
C VAL A 240 -32.15 -11.67 -14.66
N TYR A 241 -31.64 -12.46 -15.59
CA TYR A 241 -30.92 -13.69 -15.32
C TYR A 241 -29.44 -13.54 -15.67
N GLU A 242 -28.59 -13.97 -14.77
CA GLU A 242 -27.13 -14.00 -14.93
C GLU A 242 -26.70 -15.45 -15.19
N TYR A 243 -26.05 -15.68 -16.33
CA TYR A 243 -25.55 -17.01 -16.72
C TYR A 243 -24.02 -16.99 -16.90
N ASP A 244 -23.37 -18.02 -16.36
CA ASP A 244 -21.93 -18.27 -16.46
C ASP A 244 -21.48 -18.58 -17.92
N TYR A 245 -20.17 -18.48 -18.12
CA TYR A 245 -19.39 -18.39 -19.36
C TYR A 245 -19.88 -19.18 -20.60
N ILE A 246 -19.90 -18.48 -21.74
CA ILE A 246 -20.22 -18.94 -23.10
C ILE A 246 -19.22 -19.98 -23.65
N GLU A 247 -17.89 -19.84 -23.40
CA GLU A 247 -16.89 -20.74 -24.03
C GLU A 247 -16.88 -22.14 -23.42
N ASP A 248 -17.15 -22.28 -22.11
CA ASP A 248 -17.22 -23.60 -21.45
C ASP A 248 -18.34 -24.47 -22.06
N TRP A 249 -19.28 -23.82 -22.74
CA TRP A 249 -20.45 -24.41 -23.36
C TRP A 249 -20.35 -24.43 -24.89
N GLY A 250 -19.27 -23.90 -25.46
CA GLY A 250 -18.98 -23.93 -26.90
C GLY A 250 -19.76 -22.91 -27.74
N PHE A 251 -20.32 -21.86 -27.13
CA PHE A 251 -21.00 -20.79 -27.85
C PHE A 251 -20.00 -19.68 -28.24
N THR A 252 -20.37 -18.80 -29.18
CA THR A 252 -19.52 -17.68 -29.63
C THR A 252 -20.09 -16.30 -29.30
N SER A 253 -21.33 -16.24 -28.82
CA SER A 253 -22.02 -15.00 -28.43
C SER A 253 -23.18 -15.25 -27.46
N CYS A 254 -23.61 -14.23 -26.72
CA CYS A 254 -24.76 -14.30 -25.81
C CYS A 254 -26.06 -14.58 -26.58
N THR A 255 -26.18 -14.00 -27.78
CA THR A 255 -27.30 -14.21 -28.68
C THR A 255 -27.41 -15.68 -29.15
N GLU A 256 -26.28 -16.37 -29.36
CA GLU A 256 -26.26 -17.79 -29.70
C GLU A 256 -26.71 -18.68 -28.54
N TYR A 257 -26.27 -18.36 -27.31
CA TYR A 257 -26.72 -19.04 -26.09
C TYR A 257 -28.23 -18.87 -25.87
N ALA A 258 -28.73 -17.64 -26.00
CA ALA A 258 -30.14 -17.32 -25.83
C ALA A 258 -31.02 -18.08 -26.83
N PHE A 259 -30.57 -18.30 -28.06
CA PHE A 259 -31.31 -19.07 -29.06
C PHE A 259 -31.47 -20.55 -28.69
N TYR A 260 -30.54 -21.12 -27.92
CA TYR A 260 -30.48 -22.56 -27.65
C TYR A 260 -31.26 -22.98 -26.40
N TYR A 261 -31.31 -22.14 -25.35
CA TYR A 261 -31.82 -22.56 -24.05
C TYR A 261 -33.25 -22.08 -23.70
N GLU A 262 -33.68 -20.85 -24.00
CA GLU A 262 -35.05 -20.34 -23.70
C GLU A 262 -35.46 -19.12 -24.56
N PRO A 263 -36.75 -18.73 -24.66
CA PRO A 263 -37.17 -17.56 -25.42
C PRO A 263 -36.89 -16.26 -24.67
N PHE A 264 -35.62 -15.97 -24.35
CA PHE A 264 -35.25 -14.66 -23.82
C PHE A 264 -35.60 -13.57 -24.83
N SER A 265 -36.23 -12.50 -24.35
CA SER A 265 -36.56 -11.36 -25.20
C SER A 265 -35.33 -10.54 -25.60
N ASP A 266 -34.30 -10.55 -24.75
CA ASP A 266 -33.05 -9.83 -24.96
C ASP A 266 -31.90 -10.55 -24.24
N CYS A 267 -30.78 -10.74 -24.93
CA CYS A 267 -29.55 -11.26 -24.35
C CYS A 267 -28.33 -10.79 -25.15
N ASP A 268 -28.22 -9.48 -25.33
CA ASP A 268 -27.10 -8.86 -26.05
C ASP A 268 -26.04 -8.24 -25.11
N ASP A 269 -26.31 -8.17 -23.80
CA ASP A 269 -25.41 -7.55 -22.83
C ASP A 269 -24.36 -8.54 -22.31
N VAL A 270 -23.10 -8.25 -22.61
CA VAL A 270 -21.93 -8.90 -22.01
C VAL A 270 -21.46 -8.07 -20.82
N VAL A 271 -21.48 -8.66 -19.63
CA VAL A 271 -20.91 -8.04 -18.43
C VAL A 271 -19.61 -8.73 -18.07
N ASN A 272 -18.54 -7.96 -17.96
CA ASN A 272 -17.26 -8.47 -17.47
C ASN A 272 -17.23 -8.35 -15.95
N LEU A 273 -17.14 -9.48 -15.25
CA LEU A 273 -16.81 -9.53 -13.84
C LEU A 273 -15.31 -9.78 -13.73
N THR A 274 -14.59 -8.78 -13.21
CA THR A 274 -13.17 -8.95 -12.87
C THR A 274 -13.06 -9.34 -11.41
N GLN A 275 -12.69 -10.59 -11.16
CA GLN A 275 -12.21 -11.04 -9.86
C GLN A 275 -10.74 -10.61 -9.70
N ILE A 276 -10.41 -10.12 -8.51
CA ILE A 276 -9.04 -9.73 -8.16
C ILE A 276 -8.56 -10.72 -7.10
N ASP A 277 -7.64 -11.58 -7.47
CA ASP A 277 -6.93 -12.45 -6.55
C ASP A 277 -5.63 -11.78 -6.10
N ILE A 278 -5.36 -11.82 -4.80
CA ILE A 278 -4.15 -11.25 -4.20
C ILE A 278 -3.23 -12.40 -3.86
N ILE A 279 -2.08 -12.47 -4.53
CA ILE A 279 -1.02 -13.42 -4.21
C ILE A 279 0.05 -12.69 -3.43
N SER A 280 0.40 -13.19 -2.24
CA SER A 280 1.46 -12.63 -1.41
C SER A 280 2.64 -13.60 -1.32
N TYR A 281 3.84 -13.04 -1.48
CA TYR A 281 5.11 -13.73 -1.45
C TYR A 281 5.87 -13.40 -0.18
N VAL A 282 6.53 -14.41 0.38
CA VAL A 282 7.42 -14.23 1.54
C VAL A 282 8.58 -13.32 1.12
N ASN A 283 8.92 -12.32 1.94
CA ASN A 283 9.96 -11.35 1.63
C ASN A 283 10.62 -10.83 2.91
N ASP A 284 11.81 -10.27 2.77
CA ASP A 284 12.54 -9.57 3.83
C ASP A 284 12.29 -8.05 3.79
N GLY A 285 11.21 -7.61 3.15
CA GLY A 285 10.88 -6.20 2.99
C GLY A 285 11.52 -5.49 1.82
N ILE A 286 12.49 -6.11 1.13
CA ILE A 286 13.08 -5.60 -0.12
C ILE A 286 13.14 -6.69 -1.19
N VAL A 287 13.47 -7.93 -0.80
CA VAL A 287 13.72 -9.07 -1.68
C VAL A 287 12.78 -10.21 -1.32
N THR A 288 12.18 -10.83 -2.33
CA THR A 288 11.37 -12.05 -2.13
C THR A 288 12.25 -13.23 -1.74
N LYS A 289 11.68 -14.17 -0.99
CA LYS A 289 12.33 -15.42 -0.62
C LYS A 289 12.87 -16.14 -1.85
N GLU A 290 12.10 -16.21 -2.93
CA GLU A 290 12.48 -16.87 -4.18
C GLU A 290 13.75 -16.24 -4.75
N SER A 291 13.86 -14.91 -4.75
CA SER A 291 15.06 -14.21 -5.20
C SER A 291 16.24 -14.38 -4.24
N ALA A 292 16.01 -14.40 -2.92
CA ALA A 292 17.07 -14.50 -1.92
C ALA A 292 17.62 -15.93 -1.74
N SER A 293 16.81 -16.96 -2.02
CA SER A 293 17.12 -18.35 -1.70
C SER A 293 17.36 -19.27 -2.90
N ASN A 294 17.08 -18.84 -4.13
CA ASN A 294 17.31 -19.65 -5.34
C ASN A 294 18.69 -19.41 -5.96
N VAL A 295 19.75 -19.58 -5.17
CA VAL A 295 21.13 -19.48 -5.67
C VAL A 295 21.53 -20.80 -6.37
N PRO A 296 22.09 -20.75 -7.59
CA PRO A 296 22.63 -21.92 -8.27
C PRO A 296 23.67 -22.67 -7.41
N GLY A 297 23.54 -23.99 -7.32
CA GLY A 297 24.44 -24.83 -6.51
C GLY A 297 24.26 -24.70 -4.99
N LEU A 298 23.16 -24.10 -4.53
CA LEU A 298 22.87 -23.96 -3.10
C LEU A 298 22.84 -25.32 -2.39
N THR A 299 23.65 -25.45 -1.34
CA THR A 299 23.69 -26.67 -0.52
C THR A 299 22.71 -26.58 0.64
N TYR A 300 22.63 -25.42 1.29
CA TYR A 300 21.74 -25.20 2.43
C TYR A 300 21.01 -23.86 2.34
N SER A 301 19.72 -23.88 2.65
CA SER A 301 18.90 -22.67 2.82
C SER A 301 18.43 -22.56 4.26
N ARG A 302 18.54 -21.39 4.89
CA ARG A 302 18.00 -21.14 6.23
C ARG A 302 17.23 -19.82 6.29
N LYS A 303 16.05 -19.89 6.91
CA LYS A 303 15.15 -18.77 7.15
C LYS A 303 15.58 -17.97 8.38
N MET A 304 15.52 -16.65 8.31
CA MET A 304 15.71 -15.72 9.42
C MET A 304 14.36 -15.05 9.71
N LEU A 305 13.59 -15.63 10.65
CA LEU A 305 12.24 -15.16 10.95
C LEU A 305 12.28 -13.83 11.71
N GLY A 306 11.50 -12.85 11.26
CA GLY A 306 11.46 -11.50 11.82
C GLY A 306 12.68 -10.66 11.43
N SER A 307 13.35 -11.01 10.34
CA SER A 307 14.49 -10.26 9.82
C SER A 307 14.11 -9.63 8.49
N ASN A 308 14.19 -8.30 8.40
CA ASN A 308 14.22 -7.61 7.11
C ASN A 308 15.62 -7.58 6.52
N HIS A 309 15.66 -7.11 5.28
CA HIS A 309 16.83 -6.90 4.45
C HIS A 309 17.93 -6.09 5.15
N PHE A 310 17.55 -5.12 5.98
CA PHE A 310 18.51 -4.30 6.69
C PHE A 310 18.96 -4.96 7.99
N SER A 311 18.01 -5.44 8.80
CA SER A 311 18.25 -6.01 10.13
C SER A 311 19.12 -7.27 10.09
N MET A 312 18.98 -8.09 9.04
CA MET A 312 19.68 -9.37 8.88
C MET A 312 21.21 -9.27 8.84
N ARG A 313 21.77 -8.06 8.83
CA ARG A 313 23.20 -7.80 8.97
C ARG A 313 23.67 -7.80 10.43
N ASN A 314 22.77 -7.52 11.37
CA ASN A 314 23.12 -7.30 12.78
C ASN A 314 21.96 -7.62 13.74
N ASP A 315 21.14 -8.63 13.47
CA ASP A 315 20.07 -9.08 14.36
C ASP A 315 20.39 -10.42 15.04
N LEU A 316 19.50 -10.86 15.94
CA LEU A 316 19.67 -12.12 16.67
C LEU A 316 19.55 -13.35 15.76
N GLN A 317 18.78 -13.26 14.67
CA GLN A 317 18.73 -14.35 13.70
C GLN A 317 20.06 -14.47 12.97
N THR A 318 20.72 -13.37 12.63
CA THR A 318 22.07 -13.37 12.03
C THR A 318 23.03 -14.11 12.95
N LYS A 319 23.01 -13.76 14.23
CA LYS A 319 23.83 -14.44 15.23
C LYS A 319 23.57 -15.94 15.24
N PHE A 320 22.30 -16.33 15.35
CA PHE A 320 21.90 -17.72 15.40
C PHE A 320 22.34 -18.50 14.16
N ARG A 321 22.19 -17.92 12.96
CA ARG A 321 22.62 -18.55 11.71
C ARG A 321 24.14 -18.63 11.54
N LEU A 322 24.88 -17.65 12.04
CA LEU A 322 26.34 -17.71 12.09
C LEU A 322 26.83 -18.75 13.10
N ASP A 323 26.18 -18.87 14.25
CA ASP A 323 26.49 -19.91 15.25
C ASP A 323 26.25 -21.30 14.63
N GLU A 324 25.09 -21.56 14.00
CA GLU A 324 24.84 -22.82 13.26
C GLU A 324 25.91 -23.11 12.20
N LEU A 325 26.32 -22.09 11.44
CA LEU A 325 27.33 -22.22 10.39
C LEU A 325 28.68 -22.63 10.97
N TYR A 326 29.14 -21.93 12.01
CA TYR A 326 30.48 -22.09 12.57
C TYR A 326 30.61 -23.23 13.56
N GLU A 327 29.51 -23.69 14.17
CA GLU A 327 29.47 -24.90 15.01
C GLU A 327 29.41 -26.19 14.16
N GLY A 328 29.20 -26.07 12.85
CA GLY A 328 29.27 -27.17 11.89
C GLY A 328 27.93 -27.83 11.57
N ASP A 329 26.81 -27.24 11.99
CA ASP A 329 25.46 -27.75 11.68
C ASP A 329 25.15 -27.72 10.18
N LEU A 330 25.88 -26.89 9.43
CA LEU A 330 25.80 -26.77 7.96
C LEU A 330 26.99 -27.44 7.26
N GLY A 331 27.67 -28.37 7.95
CA GLY A 331 28.77 -29.16 7.44
C GLY A 331 30.14 -28.68 7.94
N GLY A 332 31.05 -29.66 8.08
CA GLY A 332 32.39 -29.44 8.65
C GLY A 332 33.32 -28.51 7.85
N PHE A 333 32.91 -28.11 6.64
CA PHE A 333 33.67 -27.14 5.83
C PHE A 333 33.73 -25.76 6.51
N PHE A 334 32.65 -25.36 7.18
CA PHE A 334 32.54 -24.03 7.79
C PHE A 334 32.98 -23.99 9.26
N THR A 335 33.21 -25.14 9.87
CA THR A 335 33.55 -25.22 11.29
C THR A 335 34.87 -24.52 11.58
N ILE A 336 34.83 -23.54 12.47
CA ILE A 336 36.05 -22.90 12.98
C ILE A 336 36.49 -23.70 14.21
N MET A 337 37.65 -24.37 14.15
CA MET A 337 38.18 -24.99 15.38
C MET A 337 38.44 -23.90 16.43
N PRO A 338 38.10 -24.13 17.71
CA PRO A 338 38.39 -23.16 18.77
C PRO A 338 39.88 -22.80 18.74
N ARG A 339 40.20 -21.51 18.69
CA ARG A 339 41.58 -21.02 18.86
C ARG A 339 42.01 -21.08 20.31
#